data_AF-A0A9D9T0P5-F1
#
_entry.id   AF-A0A9D9T0P5-F1
#
_cell.length_a   1.000
_cell.length_b   1.000
_cell.length_c   1.000
_cell.angle_alpha   90.00
_cell.angle_beta   90.00
_cell.angle_gamma   90.00
#
_symmetry.space_group_name_H-M   'P 1'
#
loop_
_entity.id
_entity.type
_entity.pdbx_description
1 polymer ?
#
loop_
_entity_poly.entity_id
_entity_poly.type
_entity_poly.pdbx_seq_one_letter_code
_entity_poly.pdbx_strand_id
1 'polypeptide(L)'
;MSRKDRIVAVIIAVLNILFFGFFIVKIFGDVLFRKAVKDIIIGYSAPFLILIIVVFSISLIRQLFKSRNNIIKFLVIIFSLISSVFVFNYLKINSLEMGYVKFHSIGSIIILLFTSSFILSKQIISYYREEVFFGIESINFYKIKYIIFLGLWLIFGRSTFNRVILGFTDPKIISERLYLENSIKLRIGAKCFDGWSSNSTGAGTCSHHGGVANWEYEVIHNKSRANCYSEALKISWIE
;
A
#
# COMPACT_ATOMS: atom_id res chain seq x y z
N MET A 1 1.25 10.08 -40.27
CA MET A 1 0.92 11.09 -39.23
C MET A 1 1.84 12.28 -39.41
N SER A 2 1.34 13.52 -39.35
CA SER A 2 2.18 14.70 -39.56
C SER A 2 3.19 14.87 -38.41
N ARG A 3 4.28 15.63 -38.64
CA ARG A 3 5.25 15.98 -37.58
C ARG A 3 4.57 16.66 -36.38
N LYS A 4 3.52 17.46 -36.62
CA LYS A 4 2.71 18.09 -35.57
C LYS A 4 1.99 17.06 -34.71
N ASP A 5 1.40 16.03 -35.31
CA ASP A 5 0.67 15.00 -34.55
C ASP A 5 1.58 14.20 -33.62
N ARG A 6 2.84 14.00 -34.00
CA ARG A 6 3.85 13.30 -33.18
C ARG A 6 4.27 14.14 -31.97
N ILE A 7 4.45 15.44 -32.15
CA ILE A 7 4.78 16.37 -31.05
C ILE A 7 3.62 16.46 -30.06
N VAL A 8 2.38 16.54 -30.55
CA VAL A 8 1.17 16.57 -29.69
C VAL A 8 1.04 15.29 -28.87
N ALA A 9 1.31 14.11 -29.45
CA ALA A 9 1.26 12.84 -28.73
C ALA A 9 2.30 12.76 -27.59
N VAL A 10 3.51 13.26 -27.81
CA VAL A 10 4.57 13.31 -26.78
C VAL A 10 4.19 14.26 -25.65
N ILE A 11 3.68 15.46 -25.97
CA ILE A 11 3.25 16.44 -24.97
C ILE A 11 2.12 15.88 -24.10
N ILE A 12 1.12 15.22 -24.69
CA ILE A 12 0.02 14.58 -23.94
C ILE A 12 0.55 13.48 -23.02
N ALA A 13 1.51 12.67 -23.47
CA ALA A 13 2.11 11.63 -22.63
C ALA A 13 2.87 12.22 -21.42
N VAL A 14 3.64 13.29 -21.62
CA VAL A 14 4.38 13.97 -20.55
C VAL A 14 3.43 14.63 -19.55
N LEU A 15 2.38 15.31 -20.02
CA LEU A 15 1.39 15.94 -19.15
C LEU A 15 0.63 14.92 -18.30
N ASN A 16 0.28 13.76 -18.86
CA ASN A 16 -0.36 12.69 -18.09
C ASN A 16 0.55 12.14 -16.99
N ILE A 17 1.86 11.98 -17.26
CA ILE A 17 2.82 11.53 -16.25
C ILE A 17 2.96 12.56 -15.11
N LEU A 18 3.06 13.84 -15.46
CA LEU A 18 3.18 14.92 -14.46
C LEU A 18 1.90 15.06 -13.62
N PHE A 19 0.73 14.97 -14.24
CA PHE A 19 -0.55 15.05 -13.55
C PHE A 19 -0.76 13.87 -12.60
N PHE A 20 -0.38 12.66 -13.03
CA PHE A 20 -0.48 11.47 -12.19
C PHE A 20 0.51 11.52 -11.00
N GLY A 21 1.73 12.04 -11.23
CA GLY A 21 2.72 12.26 -10.17
C GLY A 21 2.25 13.25 -9.10
N PHE A 22 1.67 14.39 -9.52
CA PHE A 22 1.11 15.39 -8.61
C PHE A 22 -0.07 14.85 -7.77
N PHE A 23 -0.89 13.98 -8.38
CA PHE A 23 -2.05 13.38 -7.71
C PHE A 23 -1.65 12.39 -6.61
N ILE A 24 -0.58 11.60 -6.83
CA ILE A 24 -0.02 10.72 -5.81
C ILE A 24 0.50 11.55 -4.63
N VAL A 25 1.26 12.62 -4.87
CA VAL A 25 1.76 13.47 -3.78
C VAL A 25 0.62 14.07 -2.94
N LYS A 26 -0.50 14.45 -3.58
CA LYS A 26 -1.66 15.05 -2.90
C LYS A 26 -2.49 14.06 -2.09
N ILE A 27 -2.59 12.80 -2.52
CA ILE A 27 -3.29 11.73 -1.76
C ILE A 27 -2.49 11.30 -0.53
N PHE A 28 -1.16 11.35 -0.60
CA PHE A 28 -0.28 10.88 0.47
C PHE A 28 0.27 12.01 1.36
N GLY A 29 -0.06 13.26 1.07
CA GLY A 29 0.35 14.45 1.83
C GLY A 29 -0.59 14.80 3.00
N ASP A 30 -0.17 14.38 4.19
CA ASP A 30 -0.32 15.06 5.49
C ASP A 30 -1.45 14.72 6.50
N VAL A 31 -1.07 14.82 7.78
CA VAL A 31 -1.62 14.17 8.98
C VAL A 31 -2.89 14.83 9.56
N LEU A 32 -3.32 15.97 9.01
CA LEU A 32 -4.56 16.67 9.39
C LEU A 32 -5.83 16.11 8.71
N PHE A 33 -5.67 15.13 7.82
CA PHE A 33 -6.68 14.50 6.96
C PHE A 33 -7.56 13.45 7.69
N ARG A 34 -7.72 13.49 9.02
CA ARG A 34 -8.43 12.41 9.76
C ARG A 34 -9.93 12.63 9.96
N LYS A 35 -10.37 13.89 10.08
CA LYS A 35 -11.78 14.18 10.41
C LYS A 35 -12.62 14.60 9.20
N ALA A 36 -12.05 15.38 8.27
CA ALA A 36 -12.74 15.79 7.05
C ALA A 36 -12.96 14.63 6.06
N VAL A 37 -12.27 13.51 6.24
CA VAL A 37 -12.06 12.50 5.19
C VAL A 37 -12.92 11.28 5.37
N LYS A 38 -13.33 11.01 6.61
CA LYS A 38 -14.41 10.07 6.89
C LYS A 38 -15.69 10.52 6.15
N ASP A 39 -15.95 11.83 6.11
CA ASP A 39 -17.13 12.40 5.45
C ASP A 39 -16.90 12.69 3.95
N ILE A 40 -15.70 13.18 3.57
CA ILE A 40 -15.39 13.47 2.15
C ILE A 40 -15.14 12.20 1.33
N ILE A 41 -14.52 11.15 1.86
CA ILE A 41 -14.29 9.91 1.09
C ILE A 41 -15.61 9.19 0.82
N ILE A 42 -16.56 9.18 1.75
CA ILE A 42 -17.85 8.51 1.51
C ILE A 42 -18.72 9.35 0.55
N GLY A 43 -18.69 10.69 0.63
CA GLY A 43 -19.49 11.56 -0.23
C GLY A 43 -18.91 11.83 -1.62
N TYR A 44 -17.59 11.94 -1.77
CA TYR A 44 -16.94 12.36 -3.02
C TYR A 44 -16.23 11.24 -3.80
N SER A 45 -15.99 10.06 -3.21
CA SER A 45 -15.28 8.98 -3.93
C SER A 45 -16.09 8.40 -5.09
N ALA A 46 -17.41 8.28 -4.96
CA ALA A 46 -18.27 7.79 -6.02
C ALA A 46 -18.30 8.72 -7.25
N PRO A 47 -18.58 10.03 -7.14
CA PRO A 47 -18.55 10.92 -8.29
C PRO A 47 -17.15 11.07 -8.92
N PHE A 48 -16.07 11.00 -8.12
CA PHE A 48 -14.70 11.04 -8.66
C PHE A 48 -14.32 9.74 -9.40
N LEU A 49 -14.73 8.58 -8.88
CA LEU A 49 -14.52 7.30 -9.55
C LEU A 49 -15.31 7.24 -10.85
N ILE A 50 -16.56 7.74 -10.85
CA ILE A 50 -17.38 7.89 -12.05
C ILE A 50 -16.67 8.82 -13.07
N LEU A 51 -16.14 9.96 -12.63
CA LEU A 51 -15.41 10.87 -13.53
C LEU A 51 -14.16 10.21 -14.14
N ILE A 52 -13.39 9.46 -13.35
CA ILE A 52 -12.22 8.71 -13.84
C ILE A 52 -12.65 7.65 -14.84
N ILE A 53 -13.70 6.88 -14.55
CA ILE A 53 -14.26 5.88 -15.47
C ILE A 53 -14.73 6.54 -16.76
N VAL A 54 -15.41 7.69 -16.68
CA VAL A 54 -15.90 8.44 -17.84
C VAL A 54 -14.74 8.97 -18.69
N VAL A 55 -13.75 9.62 -18.08
CA VAL A 55 -12.57 10.15 -18.80
C VAL A 55 -11.76 9.01 -19.44
N PHE A 56 -11.57 7.90 -18.72
CA PHE A 56 -10.89 6.73 -19.24
C PHE A 56 -11.68 6.12 -20.40
N SER A 57 -12.99 5.97 -20.26
CA SER A 57 -13.89 5.45 -21.31
C SER A 57 -13.89 6.34 -22.55
N ILE A 58 -13.91 7.67 -22.40
CA ILE A 58 -13.85 8.61 -23.54
C ILE A 58 -12.49 8.52 -24.26
N SER A 59 -11.39 8.42 -23.52
CA SER A 59 -10.05 8.24 -24.08
C SER A 59 -9.93 6.91 -24.83
N LEU A 60 -10.50 5.86 -24.26
CA LEU A 60 -10.58 4.51 -24.83
C LEU A 60 -11.39 4.51 -26.13
N ILE A 61 -12.58 5.11 -26.13
CA ILE A 61 -13.43 5.29 -27.31
C ILE A 61 -12.69 6.06 -28.41
N ARG A 62 -11.96 7.13 -28.07
CA ARG A 62 -11.13 7.86 -29.06
C ARG A 62 -10.05 6.97 -29.69
N GLN A 63 -9.39 6.11 -28.92
CA GLN A 63 -8.42 5.14 -29.46
C GLN A 63 -9.09 4.07 -30.33
N LEU A 64 -10.28 3.60 -29.94
CA LEU A 64 -11.10 2.65 -30.71
C LEU A 64 -11.46 3.21 -32.09
N PHE A 65 -11.83 4.48 -32.19
CA PHE A 65 -12.16 5.11 -33.47
C PHE A 65 -10.94 5.30 -34.38
N LYS A 66 -9.72 5.38 -33.82
CA LYS A 66 -8.49 5.58 -34.58
C LYS A 66 -7.82 4.28 -35.05
N SER A 67 -8.10 3.16 -34.39
CA SER A 67 -7.60 1.84 -34.80
C SER A 67 -8.30 1.36 -36.08
N ARG A 68 -7.56 0.82 -37.06
CA ARG A 68 -8.14 0.07 -38.20
C ARG A 68 -8.36 -1.41 -37.88
N ASN A 69 -7.83 -1.91 -36.76
CA ASN A 69 -7.84 -3.32 -36.44
C ASN A 69 -9.02 -3.66 -35.51
N ASN A 70 -10.02 -4.34 -36.05
CA ASN A 70 -11.29 -4.66 -35.37
C ASN A 70 -11.10 -5.53 -34.12
N ILE A 71 -10.05 -6.35 -34.07
CA ILE A 71 -9.76 -7.23 -32.92
C ILE A 71 -9.35 -6.40 -31.70
N ILE A 72 -8.50 -5.38 -31.88
CA ILE A 72 -8.09 -4.48 -30.79
C ILE A 72 -9.32 -3.73 -30.27
N LYS A 73 -10.25 -3.37 -31.16
CA LYS A 73 -11.47 -2.68 -30.73
C LYS A 73 -12.33 -3.54 -29.83
N PHE A 74 -12.50 -4.80 -30.22
CA PHE A 74 -13.31 -5.77 -29.49
C PHE A 74 -12.74 -6.05 -28.09
N LEU A 75 -11.42 -6.29 -27.98
CA LEU A 75 -10.77 -6.58 -26.70
C LEU A 75 -10.86 -5.43 -25.70
N VAL A 76 -10.72 -4.20 -26.20
CA VAL A 76 -10.81 -2.99 -25.40
C VAL A 76 -12.23 -2.76 -24.88
N ILE A 77 -13.26 -3.02 -25.70
CA ILE A 77 -14.67 -2.95 -25.29
C ILE A 77 -14.99 -4.01 -24.23
N ILE A 78 -14.57 -5.26 -24.44
CA ILE A 78 -14.76 -6.34 -23.46
C ILE A 78 -14.08 -5.99 -22.13
N PHE A 79 -12.86 -5.49 -22.17
CA PHE A 79 -12.14 -5.12 -20.95
C PHE A 79 -12.86 -3.99 -20.18
N SER A 80 -13.37 -2.98 -20.89
CA SER A 80 -14.12 -1.87 -20.28
C SER A 80 -15.46 -2.33 -19.67
N LEU A 81 -16.12 -3.32 -20.28
CA LEU A 81 -17.34 -3.94 -19.77
C LEU A 81 -17.08 -4.80 -18.53
N ILE A 82 -16.02 -5.62 -18.54
CA ILE A 82 -15.65 -6.46 -17.40
C ILE A 82 -15.30 -5.59 -16.20
N SER A 83 -14.51 -4.53 -16.41
CA SER A 83 -14.11 -3.63 -15.34
C SER A 83 -15.28 -2.80 -14.79
N SER A 84 -16.24 -2.38 -15.62
CA SER A 84 -17.44 -1.69 -15.13
C SER A 84 -18.37 -2.60 -14.33
N VAL A 85 -18.56 -3.87 -14.75
CA VAL A 85 -19.33 -4.87 -13.99
C VAL A 85 -18.68 -5.19 -12.64
N PHE A 86 -17.35 -5.29 -12.61
CA PHE A 86 -16.61 -5.50 -11.36
C PHE A 86 -16.78 -4.32 -10.40
N VAL A 87 -16.65 -3.09 -10.89
CA VAL A 87 -16.86 -1.88 -10.09
C VAL A 87 -18.31 -1.80 -9.59
N PHE A 88 -19.30 -2.13 -10.43
CA PHE A 88 -20.71 -2.06 -10.05
C PHE A 88 -21.08 -3.10 -8.97
N ASN A 89 -20.62 -4.35 -9.12
CA ASN A 89 -20.80 -5.38 -8.10
C ASN A 89 -20.05 -5.04 -6.80
N TYR A 90 -18.88 -4.41 -6.92
CA TYR A 90 -18.09 -3.96 -5.79
C TYR A 90 -18.75 -2.83 -4.98
N LEU A 91 -19.34 -1.84 -5.65
CA LEU A 91 -20.07 -0.75 -5.01
C LEU A 91 -21.35 -1.23 -4.30
N LYS A 92 -21.89 -2.38 -4.69
CA LYS A 92 -23.08 -2.97 -4.07
C LYS A 92 -22.80 -3.66 -2.72
N ILE A 93 -21.54 -3.96 -2.41
CA ILE A 93 -21.15 -4.66 -1.17
C ILE A 93 -20.93 -3.64 -0.03
N ASN A 94 -22.05 -3.28 0.61
CA ASN A 94 -22.10 -2.53 1.86
C ASN A 94 -22.01 -3.49 3.06
N SER A 95 -20.79 -3.84 3.48
CA SER A 95 -20.58 -4.28 4.86
C SER A 95 -19.29 -3.69 5.43
N LEU A 96 -19.35 -3.30 6.69
CA LEU A 96 -18.26 -2.73 7.49
C LEU A 96 -17.14 -3.74 7.75
N GLU A 97 -17.41 -5.05 7.60
CA GLU A 97 -16.45 -6.12 7.87
C GLU A 97 -15.46 -6.42 6.73
N MET A 98 -15.68 -5.86 5.54
CA MET A 98 -14.94 -6.25 4.33
C MET A 98 -13.80 -5.30 3.96
N GLY A 99 -13.27 -4.52 4.91
CA GLY A 99 -12.18 -3.55 4.66
C GLY A 99 -10.96 -4.17 3.95
N TYR A 100 -10.58 -5.39 4.35
CA TYR A 100 -9.52 -6.17 3.73
C TYR A 100 -9.82 -6.54 2.28
N VAL A 101 -11.01 -7.10 2.03
CA VAL A 101 -11.44 -7.49 0.67
C VAL A 101 -11.57 -6.26 -0.22
N LYS A 102 -12.02 -5.13 0.33
CA LYS A 102 -12.08 -3.85 -0.37
C LYS A 102 -10.71 -3.35 -0.79
N PHE A 103 -9.74 -3.32 0.13
CA PHE A 103 -8.37 -2.91 -0.16
C PHE A 103 -7.71 -3.83 -1.21
N HIS A 104 -7.83 -5.15 -1.06
CA HIS A 104 -7.25 -6.10 -2.02
C HIS A 104 -7.91 -6.04 -3.39
N SER A 105 -9.23 -5.83 -3.45
CA SER A 105 -9.95 -5.68 -4.72
C SER A 105 -9.52 -4.40 -5.45
N ILE A 106 -9.44 -3.26 -4.75
CA ILE A 106 -8.95 -2.00 -5.31
C ILE A 106 -7.50 -2.13 -5.77
N GLY A 107 -6.63 -2.70 -4.93
CA GLY A 107 -5.23 -2.96 -5.28
C GLY A 107 -5.11 -3.84 -6.53
N SER A 108 -5.91 -4.89 -6.62
CA SER A 108 -5.93 -5.81 -7.78
C SER A 108 -6.42 -5.12 -9.05
N ILE A 109 -7.46 -4.27 -8.96
CA ILE A 109 -7.95 -3.47 -10.09
C ILE A 109 -6.86 -2.48 -10.55
N ILE A 110 -6.17 -1.79 -9.64
CA ILE A 110 -5.08 -0.88 -9.97
C ILE A 110 -3.94 -1.63 -10.68
N ILE A 111 -3.57 -2.82 -10.19
CA ILE A 111 -2.56 -3.67 -10.83
C ILE A 111 -3.01 -4.11 -12.23
N LEU A 112 -4.27 -4.50 -12.40
CA LEU A 112 -4.83 -4.86 -13.71
C LEU A 112 -4.84 -3.69 -14.69
N LEU A 113 -5.21 -2.48 -14.24
CA LEU A 113 -5.18 -1.27 -15.06
C LEU A 113 -3.75 -0.87 -15.44
N PHE A 114 -2.80 -1.02 -14.51
CA PHE A 114 -1.40 -0.69 -14.76
C PHE A 114 -0.76 -1.68 -15.74
N THR A 115 -1.02 -2.99 -15.56
CA THR A 115 -0.52 -4.04 -16.47
C THR A 115 -1.15 -3.94 -17.85
N SER A 116 -2.44 -3.63 -17.97
CA SER A 116 -3.08 -3.41 -19.27
C SER A 116 -2.56 -2.17 -19.98
N SER A 117 -2.36 -1.06 -19.27
CA SER A 117 -1.70 0.15 -19.79
C SER A 117 -0.29 -0.15 -20.29
N PHE A 118 0.47 -0.96 -19.56
CA PHE A 118 1.81 -1.39 -19.95
C PHE A 118 1.80 -2.24 -21.24
N ILE A 119 0.91 -3.24 -21.34
CA ILE A 119 0.76 -4.06 -22.55
C ILE A 119 0.38 -3.18 -23.75
N LEU A 120 -0.55 -2.25 -23.57
CA LEU A 120 -0.98 -1.32 -24.63
C LEU A 120 0.18 -0.43 -25.09
N SER A 121 0.99 0.09 -24.15
CA SER A 121 2.17 0.89 -24.49
C SER A 121 3.19 0.09 -25.30
N LYS A 122 3.38 -1.20 -25.01
CA LYS A 122 4.23 -2.09 -25.80
C LYS A 122 3.72 -2.26 -27.22
N GLN A 123 2.42 -2.47 -27.40
CA GLN A 123 1.81 -2.63 -28.72
C GLN A 123 1.91 -1.35 -29.55
N ILE A 124 1.63 -0.19 -28.93
CA ILE A 124 1.78 1.12 -29.57
C ILE A 124 3.23 1.33 -30.00
N ILE A 125 4.19 1.08 -29.12
CA ILE A 125 5.61 1.25 -29.44
C ILE A 125 6.02 0.29 -30.54
N SER A 126 5.62 -0.98 -30.51
CA SER A 126 5.90 -1.96 -31.57
C SER A 126 5.35 -1.51 -32.92
N TYR A 127 4.15 -0.92 -32.95
CA TYR A 127 3.52 -0.41 -34.17
C TYR A 127 4.28 0.79 -34.77
N TYR A 128 4.81 1.68 -33.93
CA TYR A 128 5.61 2.83 -34.37
C TYR A 128 7.11 2.51 -34.54
N ARG A 129 7.57 1.34 -34.09
CA ARG A 129 8.98 0.94 -34.08
C ARG A 129 9.56 0.74 -35.49
N GLU A 130 8.73 0.33 -36.44
CA GLU A 130 9.22 0.06 -37.81
C GLU A 130 9.69 1.32 -38.57
N GLU A 131 9.29 2.52 -38.16
CA GLU A 131 9.60 3.74 -38.94
C GLU A 131 10.68 4.66 -38.34
N VAL A 132 11.06 4.55 -37.05
CA VAL A 132 11.78 5.68 -36.40
C VAL A 132 12.97 5.32 -35.49
N PHE A 133 13.17 4.08 -35.02
CA PHE A 133 14.21 3.81 -34.02
C PHE A 133 15.09 2.58 -34.33
N PHE A 134 16.18 2.84 -35.07
CA PHE A 134 17.36 1.98 -35.09
C PHE A 134 18.23 2.27 -33.85
N GLY A 135 18.59 1.23 -33.10
CA GLY A 135 19.88 1.22 -32.38
C GLY A 135 19.92 1.48 -30.88
N ILE A 136 18.82 1.44 -30.13
CA ILE A 136 18.89 1.40 -28.65
C ILE A 136 18.19 0.12 -28.17
N GLU A 137 18.96 -0.77 -27.54
CA GLU A 137 18.52 -2.05 -26.95
C GLU A 137 17.46 -1.83 -25.87
N SER A 138 16.21 -1.66 -26.31
CA SER A 138 15.04 -1.31 -25.48
C SER A 138 14.69 -2.35 -24.40
N ILE A 139 15.32 -3.53 -24.41
CA ILE A 139 14.99 -4.64 -23.52
C ILE A 139 15.39 -4.34 -22.06
N ASN A 140 16.45 -3.55 -21.83
CA ASN A 140 16.92 -3.26 -20.47
C ASN A 140 16.07 -2.22 -19.73
N PHE A 141 15.52 -1.23 -20.44
CA PHE A 141 14.77 -0.15 -19.79
C PHE A 141 13.46 -0.61 -19.15
N TYR A 142 12.74 -1.55 -19.79
CA TYR A 142 11.47 -2.06 -19.25
C TYR A 142 11.67 -2.99 -18.05
N LYS A 143 12.73 -3.80 -18.07
CA LYS A 143 13.08 -4.66 -16.93
C LYS A 143 13.43 -3.79 -15.71
N ILE A 144 14.23 -2.74 -15.90
CA ILE A 144 14.60 -1.82 -14.82
C ILE A 144 13.36 -1.12 -14.25
N LYS A 145 12.46 -0.60 -15.09
CA LYS A 145 11.20 0.03 -14.61
C LYS A 145 10.32 -0.92 -13.82
N TYR A 146 10.18 -2.17 -14.29
CA TYR A 146 9.38 -3.17 -13.59
C TYR A 146 9.99 -3.52 -12.23
N ILE A 147 11.32 -3.71 -12.17
CA ILE A 147 12.03 -3.98 -10.92
C ILE A 147 11.88 -2.81 -9.93
N ILE A 148 12.05 -1.57 -10.38
CA ILE A 148 11.86 -0.38 -9.54
C ILE A 148 10.42 -0.30 -9.04
N PHE A 149 9.43 -0.49 -9.91
CA PHE A 149 8.03 -0.45 -9.52
C PHE A 149 7.68 -1.55 -8.51
N LEU A 150 8.13 -2.78 -8.74
CA LEU A 150 7.92 -3.89 -7.81
C LEU A 150 8.60 -3.63 -6.46
N GLY A 151 9.83 -3.11 -6.47
CA GLY A 151 10.56 -2.73 -5.25
C GLY A 151 9.82 -1.64 -4.47
N LEU A 152 9.37 -0.58 -5.14
CA LEU A 152 8.55 0.46 -4.51
C LEU A 152 7.23 -0.11 -3.98
N TRP A 153 6.54 -0.95 -4.74
CA TRP A 153 5.30 -1.58 -4.29
C TRP A 153 5.50 -2.47 -3.07
N LEU A 154 6.61 -3.21 -2.97
CA LEU A 154 6.92 -4.03 -1.79
C LEU A 154 7.24 -3.16 -0.57
N ILE A 155 8.00 -2.08 -0.74
CA ILE A 155 8.35 -1.16 0.35
C ILE A 155 7.11 -0.41 0.85
N PHE A 156 6.37 0.24 -0.05
CA PHE A 156 5.18 1.01 0.27
C PHE A 156 4.02 0.11 0.69
N GLY A 157 3.84 -1.01 0.00
CA GLY A 157 2.86 -2.04 0.32
C GLY A 157 3.04 -2.56 1.73
N ARG A 158 4.27 -2.96 2.12
CA ARG A 158 4.53 -3.45 3.48
C ARG A 158 4.23 -2.41 4.56
N SER A 159 4.66 -1.15 4.35
CA SER A 159 4.45 -0.07 5.32
C SER A 159 2.96 0.28 5.49
N THR A 160 2.25 0.46 4.37
CA THR A 160 0.81 0.78 4.38
C THR A 160 -0.02 -0.39 4.90
N PHE A 161 0.32 -1.62 4.52
CA PHE A 161 -0.39 -2.83 4.92
C PHE A 161 -0.33 -3.08 6.42
N ASN A 162 0.84 -2.89 7.04
CA ASN A 162 0.97 -3.01 8.50
C ASN A 162 0.04 -2.04 9.22
N ARG A 163 -0.05 -0.79 8.74
CA ARG A 163 -0.94 0.22 9.32
C ARG A 163 -2.42 -0.10 9.10
N VAL A 164 -2.79 -0.63 7.94
CA VAL A 164 -4.17 -1.05 7.64
C VAL A 164 -4.58 -2.23 8.53
N ILE A 165 -3.72 -3.26 8.65
CA ILE A 165 -4.00 -4.40 9.55
C ILE A 165 -4.16 -3.91 10.99
N LEU A 166 -3.25 -3.06 11.47
CA LEU A 166 -3.35 -2.47 12.81
C LEU A 166 -4.65 -1.67 12.98
N GLY A 167 -5.08 -0.93 11.96
CA GLY A 167 -6.36 -0.21 11.96
C GLY A 167 -7.57 -1.14 12.10
N PHE A 168 -7.56 -2.32 11.47
CA PHE A 168 -8.66 -3.29 11.58
C PHE A 168 -8.45 -4.35 12.67
N THR A 169 -7.56 -4.12 13.63
CA THR A 169 -7.38 -5.01 14.78
C THR A 169 -8.19 -4.50 15.97
N ASP A 170 -8.82 -5.42 16.72
CA ASP A 170 -9.53 -5.09 17.96
C ASP A 170 -8.62 -4.30 18.93
N PRO A 171 -9.10 -3.17 19.49
CA PRO A 171 -8.33 -2.36 20.44
C PRO A 171 -7.72 -3.15 21.61
N LYS A 172 -8.39 -4.21 22.10
CA LYS A 172 -7.90 -5.08 23.17
C LYS A 172 -6.61 -5.78 22.77
N ILE A 173 -6.57 -6.37 21.57
CA ILE A 173 -5.39 -7.08 21.04
C ILE A 173 -4.23 -6.10 20.85
N ILE A 174 -4.49 -4.92 20.29
CA ILE A 174 -3.47 -3.87 20.12
C ILE A 174 -2.94 -3.42 21.49
N SER A 175 -3.84 -3.20 22.46
CA SER A 175 -3.47 -2.73 23.80
C SER A 175 -2.60 -3.73 24.57
N GLU A 176 -2.87 -5.03 24.42
CA GLU A 176 -2.08 -6.09 25.02
C GLU A 176 -0.66 -6.12 24.43
N ARG A 177 -0.55 -6.00 23.10
CA ARG A 177 0.75 -5.89 22.44
C ARG A 177 1.53 -4.66 22.93
N LEU A 178 0.88 -3.49 22.95
CA LEU A 178 1.51 -2.25 23.45
C LEU A 178 1.96 -2.38 24.90
N TYR A 179 1.18 -3.07 25.74
CA TYR A 179 1.51 -3.29 27.15
C TYR A 179 2.73 -4.20 27.33
N LEU A 180 2.85 -5.26 26.52
CA LEU A 180 4.01 -6.15 26.52
C LEU A 180 5.26 -5.47 25.92
N GLU A 181 5.11 -4.69 24.86
CA GLU A 181 6.21 -3.93 24.24
C GLU A 181 6.74 -2.82 25.15
N ASN A 182 5.90 -2.27 26.03
CA ASN A 182 6.29 -1.28 27.05
C ASN A 182 6.75 -1.92 28.36
N SER A 183 7.14 -3.20 28.34
CA SER A 183 7.68 -3.89 29.51
C SER A 183 9.21 -3.92 29.47
N ILE A 184 9.83 -3.65 30.62
CA ILE A 184 11.28 -3.73 30.85
C ILE A 184 11.51 -4.86 31.84
N LYS A 185 12.42 -5.77 31.51
CA LYS A 185 12.90 -6.80 32.43
C LYS A 185 14.06 -6.24 33.23
N LEU A 186 13.84 -5.99 34.51
CA LEU A 186 14.88 -5.55 35.44
C LEU A 186 15.37 -6.74 36.23
N ARG A 187 16.70 -6.87 36.31
CA ARG A 187 17.32 -7.86 37.17
C ARG A 187 17.16 -7.39 38.61
N ILE A 188 16.61 -8.24 39.47
CA ILE A 188 16.34 -7.92 40.89
C ILE A 188 17.14 -8.79 41.87
N GLY A 189 17.74 -9.87 41.37
CA GLY A 189 18.56 -10.76 42.18
C GLY A 189 19.13 -11.91 41.37
N ALA A 190 19.71 -12.88 42.07
CA ALA A 190 20.30 -14.07 41.51
C ALA A 190 20.19 -15.25 42.47
N LYS A 191 20.07 -16.45 41.91
CA LYS A 191 20.28 -17.72 42.61
C LYS A 191 21.65 -18.27 42.27
N CYS A 192 22.43 -18.59 43.29
CA CYS A 192 23.78 -19.11 43.19
C CYS A 192 23.77 -20.64 42.99
N PHE A 193 24.91 -21.22 42.59
CA PHE A 193 25.03 -22.66 42.31
C PHE A 193 24.88 -23.56 43.54
N ASP A 194 25.26 -23.07 44.71
CA ASP A 194 25.06 -23.75 45.99
C ASP A 194 23.61 -23.64 46.53
N GLY A 195 22.73 -22.95 45.78
CA GLY A 195 21.33 -22.74 46.14
C GLY A 195 21.07 -21.44 46.91
N TRP A 196 22.10 -20.68 47.28
CA TRP A 196 21.95 -19.39 47.96
C TRP A 196 21.25 -18.35 47.07
N SER A 197 20.41 -17.49 47.65
CA SER A 197 19.75 -16.38 46.94
C SER A 197 20.38 -15.04 47.32
N SER A 198 20.70 -14.20 46.33
CA SER A 198 21.28 -12.88 46.51
C SER A 198 20.41 -11.83 45.82
N ASN A 199 20.17 -10.71 46.50
CA ASN A 199 19.49 -9.55 45.90
C ASN A 199 20.46 -8.64 45.11
N SER A 200 21.74 -9.03 44.99
CA SER A 200 22.72 -8.30 44.19
C SER A 200 22.54 -8.60 42.71
N THR A 201 22.72 -7.59 41.87
CA THR A 201 22.47 -7.66 40.42
C THR A 201 23.71 -7.30 39.58
N GLY A 202 24.79 -6.88 40.27
CA GLY A 202 26.04 -6.40 39.69
C GLY A 202 27.13 -7.47 39.56
N ALA A 203 28.32 -7.03 39.16
CA ALA A 203 29.50 -7.88 39.10
C ALA A 203 29.87 -8.42 40.49
N GLY A 204 30.35 -9.66 40.57
CA GLY A 204 30.69 -10.33 41.82
C GLY A 204 29.49 -10.94 42.57
N THR A 205 28.27 -10.84 42.03
CA THR A 205 27.12 -11.57 42.56
C THR A 205 27.43 -13.07 42.58
N CYS A 206 27.17 -13.72 43.71
CA CYS A 206 27.48 -15.14 43.96
C CYS A 206 28.97 -15.55 43.85
N SER A 207 29.93 -14.62 43.91
CA SER A 207 31.37 -14.96 43.75
C SER A 207 31.87 -15.98 44.79
N HIS A 208 31.34 -15.92 46.01
CA HIS A 208 31.67 -16.87 47.09
C HIS A 208 30.80 -18.13 47.09
N HIS A 209 29.80 -18.18 46.21
CA HIS A 209 28.75 -19.20 46.14
C HIS A 209 28.82 -20.00 44.83
N GLY A 210 30.02 -20.11 44.26
CA GLY A 210 30.26 -20.84 43.01
C GLY A 210 29.78 -20.12 41.75
N GLY A 211 29.37 -18.86 41.83
CA GLY A 211 28.85 -18.07 40.73
C GLY A 211 27.32 -18.11 40.61
N VAL A 212 26.79 -17.30 39.68
CA VAL A 212 25.35 -17.20 39.43
C VAL A 212 24.88 -18.41 38.64
N ALA A 213 23.91 -19.14 39.18
CA ALA A 213 23.21 -20.19 38.45
C ALA A 213 22.08 -19.59 37.59
N ASN A 214 21.23 -18.75 38.18
CA ASN A 214 20.12 -18.11 37.47
C ASN A 214 19.94 -16.65 37.95
N TRP A 215 19.63 -15.75 37.02
CA TRP A 215 19.24 -14.38 37.36
C TRP A 215 17.73 -14.30 37.59
N GLU A 216 17.33 -13.53 38.60
CA GLU A 216 15.93 -13.22 38.90
C GLU A 216 15.56 -11.88 38.27
N TYR A 217 14.37 -11.84 37.66
CA TYR A 217 13.89 -10.67 36.92
C TYR A 217 12.49 -10.27 37.39
N GLU A 218 12.27 -8.96 37.47
CA GLU A 218 10.97 -8.34 37.59
C GLU A 218 10.60 -7.66 36.26
N VAL A 219 9.33 -7.76 35.86
CA VAL A 219 8.81 -7.10 34.67
C VAL A 219 8.13 -5.81 35.11
N ILE A 220 8.71 -4.67 34.79
CA ILE A 220 8.11 -3.36 35.03
C ILE A 220 7.48 -2.86 33.73
N HIS A 221 6.23 -2.41 33.80
CA HIS A 221 5.54 -1.83 32.66
C HIS A 221 5.60 -0.29 32.73
N ASN A 222 6.13 0.34 31.69
CA ASN A 222 6.22 1.81 31.60
C ASN A 222 4.85 2.49 31.43
N LYS A 223 3.84 1.73 31.01
CA LYS A 223 2.48 2.20 30.77
C LYS A 223 1.48 1.30 31.48
N SER A 224 0.44 1.90 32.06
CA SER A 224 -0.71 1.16 32.56
C SER A 224 -1.50 0.54 31.40
N ARG A 225 -2.23 -0.56 31.67
CA ARG A 225 -3.12 -1.18 30.67
C ARG A 225 -4.16 -0.21 30.13
N ALA A 226 -4.70 0.67 30.98
CA ALA A 226 -5.66 1.69 30.58
C ALA A 226 -5.06 2.70 29.59
N ASN A 227 -3.82 3.14 29.80
CA ASN A 227 -3.12 4.03 28.88
C ASN A 227 -2.86 3.34 27.53
N CYS A 228 -2.40 2.08 27.55
CA CYS A 228 -2.21 1.28 26.34
C CYS A 228 -3.53 1.08 25.56
N TYR A 229 -4.65 0.89 26.27
CA TYR A 229 -5.98 0.76 25.64
C TYR A 229 -6.44 2.07 25.02
N SER A 230 -6.24 3.21 25.69
CA SER A 230 -6.53 4.54 25.13
C SER A 230 -5.70 4.83 23.88
N GLU A 231 -4.44 4.40 23.83
CA GLU A 231 -3.61 4.49 22.62
C GLU A 231 -4.10 3.55 21.52
N ALA A 232 -4.49 2.33 21.86
CA ALA A 232 -5.05 1.36 20.92
C ALA A 232 -6.33 1.88 20.24
N LEU A 233 -7.22 2.56 20.97
CA LEU A 233 -8.41 3.21 20.41
C LEU A 233 -8.07 4.31 19.38
N LYS A 234 -6.91 4.96 19.49
CA LYS A 234 -6.47 5.96 18.50
C LYS A 234 -5.88 5.32 17.24
N ILE A 235 -5.46 4.06 17.33
CA ILE A 235 -4.85 3.29 16.24
C ILE A 235 -5.91 2.50 15.49
N SER A 236 -6.79 1.81 16.22
CA SER A 236 -7.88 1.01 15.67
C SER A 236 -8.95 1.89 15.03
N TRP A 237 -9.59 1.34 14.02
CA TRP A 237 -10.72 1.90 13.27
C TRP A 237 -12.02 1.16 13.60
N ILE A 238 -11.95 0.15 14.47
CA ILE A 238 -13.08 -0.59 14.99
C ILE A 238 -13.45 0.06 16.34
N GLU A 239 -14.74 0.42 16.46
CA GLU A 239 -15.33 1.00 17.67
C GLU A 239 -15.69 -0.10 18.69
#